data_AF-Q8YKG8-F1
#
_entry.id   AF-Q8YKG8-F1
#
_cell.length_a   1.000
_cell.length_b   1.000
_cell.length_c   1.000
_cell.angle_alpha   90.00
_cell.angle_beta   90.00
_cell.angle_gamma   90.00
#
_symmetry.space_group_name_H-M   'P 1'
#
loop_
_entity.id
_entity.type
_entity.pdbx_description
1 polymer ?
#
loop_
_entity_poly.entity_id
_entity_poly.type
_entity_poly.pdbx_seq_one_letter_code
_entity_poly.pdbx_strand_id
1 'polypeptide(L)'
;MEWLFASLLNAEYSGKSHIIWCNGDRLDSGLEQVIKKAMRRGEPVFLYRCGGRVSPLPEGLYWRMMDEHPSMRIYQLEIKDSD
;
A
#
# COMPACT_ATOMS: atom_id res chain seq x y z
N MET A 1 1.67 -15.48 -6.17
CA MET A 1 2.77 -14.93 -5.34
C MET A 1 3.95 -14.45 -6.20
N GLU A 2 4.31 -15.14 -7.28
CA GLU A 2 5.43 -14.74 -8.17
C GLU A 2 5.24 -13.37 -8.81
N TRP A 3 4.01 -13.03 -9.20
CA TRP A 3 3.70 -11.73 -9.79
C TRP A 3 3.97 -10.56 -8.82
N LEU A 4 3.62 -10.70 -7.53
CA LEU A 4 3.88 -9.68 -6.51
C LEU A 4 5.37 -9.50 -6.28
N PHE A 5 6.13 -10.58 -6.34
CA PHE A 5 7.58 -10.52 -6.25
C PHE A 5 8.19 -9.80 -7.47
N ALA A 6 7.71 -10.09 -8.68
CA ALA A 6 8.11 -9.40 -9.89
C ALA A 6 7.76 -7.91 -9.87
N SER A 7 6.58 -7.55 -9.35
CA SER A 7 6.15 -6.18 -9.13
C SER A 7 7.11 -5.39 -8.23
N LEU A 8 7.45 -5.98 -7.07
CA LEU A 8 8.36 -5.37 -6.12
C LEU A 8 9.77 -5.21 -6.70
N LEU A 9 10.25 -6.21 -7.45
CA LEU A 9 11.53 -6.13 -8.15
C LEU A 9 11.55 -5.06 -9.24
N ASN A 10 10.48 -4.94 -10.04
CA ASN A 10 10.36 -3.93 -11.09
C ASN A 10 10.33 -2.51 -10.54
N ALA A 11 9.75 -2.32 -9.35
CA ALA A 11 9.78 -1.05 -8.63
C ALA A 11 11.09 -0.84 -7.83
N GLU A 12 12.12 -1.67 -8.09
CA GLU A 12 13.44 -1.62 -7.46
C GLU A 12 13.41 -1.69 -5.93
N TYR A 13 12.34 -2.24 -5.35
CA TYR A 13 12.24 -2.38 -3.91
C TYR A 13 13.13 -3.51 -3.40
N SER A 14 14.13 -3.13 -2.61
CA SER A 14 15.00 -4.05 -1.88
C SER A 14 14.93 -3.73 -0.38
N GLY A 15 14.32 -4.63 0.41
CA GLY A 15 14.22 -4.44 1.86
C GLY A 15 12.98 -5.07 2.50
N LYS A 16 12.68 -4.63 3.73
CA LYS A 16 11.46 -5.04 4.44
C LYS A 16 10.30 -4.20 3.95
N SER A 17 9.25 -4.86 3.47
CA SER A 17 7.99 -4.24 3.08
C SER A 17 6.84 -4.78 3.91
N HIS A 18 5.78 -3.99 4.05
CA HIS A 18 4.54 -4.44 4.69
C HIS A 18 3.47 -4.64 3.62
N ILE A 19 2.88 -5.84 3.57
CA ILE A 19 1.73 -6.13 2.71
C ILE A 19 0.50 -6.24 3.59
N ILE A 20 -0.48 -5.39 3.30
CA ILE A 20 -1.74 -5.32 4.00
C ILE A 20 -2.81 -5.97 3.13
N TRP A 21 -3.49 -6.98 3.66
CA TRP A 21 -4.70 -7.51 3.06
C TRP A 21 -5.93 -6.85 3.66
N CYS A 22 -6.67 -6.06 2.87
CA CYS A 22 -7.89 -5.41 3.35
C CYS A 22 -9.10 -5.88 2.53
N ASN A 23 -10.00 -6.64 3.17
CA ASN A 23 -11.22 -7.16 2.55
C ASN A 23 -12.47 -6.34 2.91
N GLY A 24 -12.32 -5.24 3.67
CA GLY A 24 -13.41 -4.41 4.16
C GLY A 24 -13.20 -2.93 3.84
N ASP A 25 -14.26 -2.13 3.94
CA ASP A 25 -14.27 -0.70 3.58
C ASP A 25 -13.58 0.25 4.57
N ARG A 26 -13.02 -0.27 5.67
CA ARG A 26 -12.35 0.53 6.69
C ARG A 26 -10.98 -0.04 6.99
N LEU A 27 -10.00 0.86 7.14
CA LEU A 27 -8.78 0.54 7.86
C LEU A 27 -9.12 0.43 9.35
N ASP A 28 -8.87 -0.72 9.94
CA ASP A 28 -8.95 -0.89 11.39
C ASP A 28 -7.88 -0.03 12.10
N SER A 29 -8.14 0.40 13.34
CA SER A 29 -7.21 1.23 14.11
C SER A 29 -5.85 0.57 14.35
N GLY A 30 -5.80 -0.77 14.36
CA GLY A 30 -4.54 -1.52 14.40
C GLY A 30 -3.73 -1.38 13.11
N LEU A 31 -4.41 -1.28 11.96
CA LEU A 31 -3.79 -1.12 10.66
C LEU A 31 -3.18 0.27 10.50
N GLU A 32 -3.86 1.30 10.99
CA GLU A 32 -3.32 2.66 11.03
C GLU A 32 -2.01 2.73 11.84
N GLN A 33 -1.89 1.98 12.95
CA GLN A 33 -0.65 1.94 13.72
C GLN A 33 0.49 1.26 12.96
N VAL A 34 0.20 0.18 12.23
CA VAL A 34 1.18 -0.50 11.37
C VAL A 34 1.67 0.44 10.28
N ILE A 35 0.76 1.14 9.61
CA ILE A 35 1.10 2.14 8.59
C ILE A 35 1.99 3.24 9.19
N LYS A 36 1.58 3.85 10.31
CA LYS A 36 2.37 4.89 10.99
C LYS A 36 3.77 4.40 11.37
N LYS A 37 3.90 3.15 11.81
CA LYS A 37 5.20 2.57 12.18
C LYS A 37 6.09 2.31 10.96
N ALA A 38 5.53 1.79 9.88
CA ALA A 38 6.24 1.55 8.63
C ALA A 38 6.72 2.87 8.01
N MET A 39 5.84 3.89 7.98
CA MET A 39 6.18 5.24 7.55
C MET A 39 7.35 5.84 8.33
N ARG A 40 7.34 5.74 9.67
CA ARG A 40 8.46 6.21 10.52
C ARG A 40 9.78 5.50 10.23
N ARG A 41 9.74 4.31 9.64
CA ARG A 41 10.92 3.51 9.30
C ARG A 41 11.34 3.67 7.84
N GLY A 42 10.59 4.43 7.05
CA GLY A 42 10.78 4.49 5.59
C GLY A 42 10.54 3.14 4.90
N GLU A 43 9.78 2.24 5.55
CA GLU A 43 9.46 0.93 4.99
C GLU A 43 8.26 1.07 4.04
N PRO A 44 8.35 0.58 2.79
CA PRO A 44 7.25 0.66 1.84
C PRO A 44 6.06 -0.17 2.31
N VAL A 45 4.86 0.41 2.12
CA VAL A 45 3.59 -0.21 2.50
C VAL A 45 2.76 -0.45 1.24
N PHE A 46 2.36 -1.69 1.04
CA PHE A 46 1.51 -2.12 -0.05
C PHE A 46 0.15 -2.57 0.48
N LEU A 47 -0.91 -2.04 -0.10
CA LEU A 47 -2.28 -2.44 0.15
C LEU A 47 -2.75 -3.35 -0.98
N TYR A 48 -3.13 -4.57 -0.60
CA TYR A 48 -3.79 -5.52 -1.46
C TYR A 48 -5.29 -5.55 -1.12
N ARG A 49 -6.14 -5.36 -2.14
CA ARG A 49 -7.61 -5.41 -2.00
C ARG A 49 -8.27 -6.10 -3.20
N CYS A 50 -9.29 -6.91 -2.91
CA CYS A 50 -10.17 -7.50 -3.92
C CYS A 50 -11.44 -6.65 -4.06
N GLY A 51 -11.50 -5.78 -5.09
CA GLY A 51 -12.67 -4.93 -5.38
C GLY A 51 -12.91 -3.75 -4.42
N GLY A 52 -13.59 -2.70 -4.91
CA GLY A 52 -13.97 -1.51 -4.14
C GLY A 52 -13.01 -0.30 -4.24
N ARG A 53 -13.49 0.87 -3.78
CA ARG A 53 -12.69 2.10 -3.64
C ARG A 53 -11.96 2.09 -2.30
N VAL A 54 -10.73 2.56 -2.28
CA VAL A 54 -9.94 2.62 -1.04
C VAL A 54 -10.47 3.72 -0.12
N SER A 55 -10.50 3.45 1.19
CA SER A 55 -10.88 4.43 2.19
C SER A 55 -9.94 5.63 2.15
N PRO A 56 -10.43 6.86 2.45
CA PRO A 56 -9.57 8.03 2.54
C PRO A 56 -8.53 7.82 3.66
N LEU A 57 -7.27 8.08 3.32
CA LEU A 57 -6.16 8.09 4.27
C LEU A 57 -6.17 9.41 5.08
N PRO A 58 -5.44 9.46 6.21
CA PRO A 58 -5.14 10.72 6.88
C PRO A 58 -4.53 11.75 5.91
N GLU A 59 -4.72 13.02 6.23
CA GLU A 59 -4.26 14.15 5.42
C GLU A 59 -2.75 14.04 5.11
N GLY A 60 -2.38 14.23 3.83
CA GLY A 60 -0.99 14.10 3.35
C GLY A 60 -0.57 12.70 2.87
N LEU A 61 -1.45 11.69 2.91
CA LEU A 61 -1.17 10.35 2.37
C LEU A 61 -2.15 9.96 1.28
N TYR A 62 -1.68 9.26 0.24
CA TYR A 62 -2.54 8.71 -0.79
C TYR A 62 -2.08 7.32 -1.24
N TRP A 63 -3.03 6.59 -1.83
CA TRP A 63 -2.80 5.28 -2.42
C TRP A 63 -2.54 5.44 -3.91
N ARG A 64 -1.30 5.20 -4.34
CA ARG A 64 -0.96 5.12 -5.77
C ARG A 64 -1.20 3.70 -6.26
N MET A 65 -2.02 3.54 -7.30
CA MET A 65 -2.23 2.24 -7.92
C MET A 65 -0.97 1.79 -8.67
N MET A 66 -0.60 0.51 -8.55
CA MET A 66 0.44 -0.12 -9.37
C MET A 66 -0.22 -0.81 -10.58
N ASP A 67 0.33 -0.63 -11.77
CA ASP A 67 -0.30 -0.98 -13.07
C ASP A 67 -0.17 -2.46 -13.49
N GLU A 68 0.00 -3.39 -12.55
CA GLU A 68 0.58 -4.70 -12.90
C GLU A 68 -0.43 -5.84 -13.11
N HIS A 69 -1.70 -5.70 -12.73
CA HIS A 69 -2.69 -6.76 -13.00
C HIS A 69 -4.15 -6.27 -13.17
N PRO A 70 -4.88 -6.69 -14.23
CA PRO A 70 -6.22 -6.18 -14.53
C PRO A 70 -7.30 -6.60 -13.51
N SER A 71 -7.11 -7.70 -12.78
CA SER A 71 -8.05 -8.16 -11.75
C SER A 71 -7.60 -7.92 -10.31
N MET A 72 -6.37 -7.43 -10.09
CA MET A 72 -5.81 -7.21 -8.76
C MET A 72 -5.26 -5.79 -8.66
N ARG A 73 -5.83 -5.00 -7.76
CA ARG A 73 -5.38 -3.61 -7.53
C ARG A 73 -4.45 -3.60 -6.34
N ILE A 74 -3.15 -3.49 -6.60
CA ILE A 74 -2.17 -3.13 -5.58
C ILE A 74 -2.12 -1.62 -5.50
N TYR A 75 -2.08 -1.11 -4.28
CA TYR A 75 -1.78 0.28 -4.02
C TYR A 75 -0.52 0.39 -3.19
N GLN A 76 0.38 1.27 -3.61
CA GLN A 76 1.49 1.70 -2.79
C GLN A 76 1.08 2.94 -2.00
N LEU A 77 1.44 2.98 -0.72
CA LEU A 77 1.28 4.19 0.09
C LEU A 77 2.35 5.21 -0.31
N GLU A 78 1.92 6.42 -0.68
CA GLU A 78 2.79 7.54 -0.97
C GLU A 78 2.40 8.75 -0.12
N ILE A 79 3.40 9.58 0.18
CA ILE A 79 3.19 10.89 0.80
C ILE A 79 2.81 11.85 -0.30
N LYS A 80 1.70 12.57 -0.12
CA LYS A 80 1.36 13.70 -0.97
C LYS A 80 2.35 14.81 -0.62
N ASP A 81 3.29 15.08 -1.52
CA ASP A 81 4.19 16.23 -1.38
C ASP A 81 3.30 17.48 -1.30
N SER A 82 3.27 18.10 -0.12
CA SER A 82 2.70 19.43 0.05
C SER A 82 3.79 20.41 -0.33
N ASP A 83 3.75 20.88 -1.58
CA ASP A 83 4.48 22.08 -2.01
C ASP A 83 4.12 23.28 -1.12
#